data_AF-A0A9W7JFV6-F1
#
_entry.id   AF-A0A9W7JFV6-F1
#
_cell.length_a   1.000
_cell.length_b   1.000
_cell.length_c   1.000
_cell.angle_alpha   90.00
_cell.angle_beta   90.00
_cell.angle_gamma   90.00
#
_symmetry.space_group_name_H-M   'P 1'
#
loop_
_entity.id
_entity.type
_entity.pdbx_description
1 polymer ?
#
loop_
_entity_poly.entity_id
_entity_poly.type
_entity_poly.pdbx_seq_one_letter_code
_entity_poly.pdbx_strand_id
1 'polypeptide(L)'
;MASLFNKFQDAVRVLAKSPTFAKYRRKLQFEDDINLLFMYTSYNRLGKDAEEADAEEIIDMASKASFTDQQMQVQENVHDQIKNFCIAMDEILLPGSAVPETRPVKRAELSQRLKDSIGYSLDVKPSQIPQGEAGQGLYLNGEANVGAVIALYPGVIYSPAYYQYVPGYPRLGAQSRCLITRFDGTVIDAKPWGYGGETRELFDGSTMQDTRPNTGMHSKPLENSQVRCDGEVLERRNPLALAHFANNPTKETVPNVMVCPYDFPLTEKDMRAYIPNISFGNAEEANARRSGSSWFTWSLRSSPSDESNVPVLKTLALVATTALRDEEVLLQRPPWHTSADEEED
;
A
#
# COMPACT_ATOMS: atom_id res chain seq x y z
N MET A 1 13.85 19.91 8.21
CA MET A 1 13.30 18.55 7.98
C MET A 1 12.17 18.19 8.93
N ALA A 2 12.36 18.08 10.26
CA ALA A 2 11.23 17.97 11.21
C ALA A 2 10.23 19.15 11.10
N SER A 3 10.70 20.32 10.62
CA SER A 3 9.87 21.47 10.28
C SER A 3 8.79 21.18 9.22
N LEU A 4 9.10 20.41 8.16
CA LEU A 4 8.20 20.25 7.01
C LEU A 4 6.99 19.36 7.34
N PHE A 5 7.23 18.26 8.05
CA PHE A 5 6.17 17.40 8.57
C PHE A 5 5.20 18.17 9.48
N ASN A 6 5.75 18.90 10.46
CA ASN A 6 4.94 19.73 11.35
C ASN A 6 4.20 20.83 10.57
N LYS A 7 4.84 21.45 9.58
CA LYS A 7 4.26 22.50 8.73
C LYS A 7 3.05 21.98 7.94
N PHE A 8 3.17 20.85 7.25
CA PHE A 8 2.04 20.26 6.53
C PHE A 8 0.93 19.77 7.47
N GLN A 9 1.28 19.17 8.63
CA GLN A 9 0.28 18.82 9.63
C GLN A 9 -0.46 20.04 10.19
N ASP A 10 0.25 21.14 10.46
CA ASP A 10 -0.36 22.37 10.94
C ASP A 10 -1.20 23.04 9.85
N ALA A 11 -0.79 22.97 8.58
CA ALA A 11 -1.61 23.42 7.45
C ALA A 11 -2.95 22.67 7.38
N VAL A 12 -2.94 21.33 7.47
CA VAL A 12 -4.19 20.54 7.53
C VAL A 12 -5.04 20.93 8.74
N ARG A 13 -4.45 21.12 9.93
CA ARG A 13 -5.19 21.58 11.12
C ARG A 13 -5.82 22.94 10.93
N VAL A 14 -5.22 23.83 10.15
CA VAL A 14 -5.80 25.15 9.82
C VAL A 14 -6.94 25.00 8.81
N LEU A 15 -6.75 24.19 7.77
CA LEU A 15 -7.78 23.91 6.76
C LEU A 15 -9.01 23.21 7.37
N ALA A 16 -8.80 22.29 8.31
CA ALA A 16 -9.86 21.54 8.99
C ALA A 16 -10.70 22.38 9.98
N LYS A 17 -10.31 23.62 10.33
CA LYS A 17 -11.05 24.49 11.25
C LYS A 17 -12.29 25.17 10.64
N SER A 18 -12.67 24.82 9.40
CA SER A 18 -13.94 25.24 8.81
C SER A 18 -15.13 24.52 9.47
N PRO A 19 -16.18 25.22 9.93
CA PRO A 19 -17.08 24.68 10.93
C PRO A 19 -18.19 23.83 10.30
N THR A 20 -18.04 22.50 10.19
CA THR A 20 -19.21 21.60 10.19
C THR A 20 -18.94 20.08 10.39
N PHE A 21 -19.71 19.49 11.32
CA PHE A 21 -20.18 18.08 11.43
C PHE A 21 -19.33 16.97 12.09
N ALA A 22 -19.88 16.44 13.19
CA ALA A 22 -19.45 15.23 13.90
C ALA A 22 -19.94 13.90 13.28
N LYS A 23 -20.66 13.91 12.14
CA LYS A 23 -21.28 12.70 11.54
C LYS A 23 -20.44 12.03 10.44
N TYR A 24 -19.32 12.64 10.02
CA TYR A 24 -18.49 12.19 8.89
C TYR A 24 -17.01 11.99 9.23
N ARG A 25 -16.67 11.65 10.49
CA ARG A 25 -15.28 11.57 10.97
C ARG A 25 -14.34 10.74 10.07
N ARG A 26 -14.77 9.60 9.54
CA ARG A 26 -13.94 8.77 8.64
C ARG A 26 -13.71 9.41 7.28
N LYS A 27 -14.73 10.06 6.71
CA LYS A 27 -14.63 10.74 5.42
C LYS A 27 -13.74 11.97 5.54
N LEU A 28 -13.90 12.75 6.60
CA LEU A 28 -13.03 13.88 6.89
C LEU A 28 -11.58 13.44 7.09
N GLN A 29 -11.34 12.38 7.85
CA GLN A 29 -9.98 11.83 8.00
C GLN A 29 -9.38 11.39 6.66
N PHE A 30 -10.17 10.75 5.80
CA PHE A 30 -9.70 10.37 4.47
C PHE A 30 -9.36 11.59 3.60
N GLU A 31 -10.18 12.64 3.66
CA GLU A 31 -9.91 13.90 2.98
C GLU A 31 -8.62 14.57 3.53
N ASP A 32 -8.43 14.58 4.85
CA ASP A 32 -7.22 15.07 5.50
C ASP A 32 -5.97 14.25 5.10
N ASP A 33 -6.10 12.92 5.04
CA ASP A 33 -5.00 12.03 4.62
C ASP A 33 -4.61 12.27 3.15
N ILE A 34 -5.59 12.46 2.25
CA ILE A 34 -5.32 12.83 0.85
C ILE A 34 -4.68 14.22 0.76
N ASN A 35 -5.11 15.18 1.56
CA ASN A 35 -4.50 16.52 1.57
C ASN A 35 -3.03 16.45 2.00
N LEU A 36 -2.70 15.68 3.04
CA LEU A 36 -1.32 15.41 3.46
C LEU A 36 -0.52 14.73 2.34
N LEU A 37 -1.06 13.67 1.73
CA LEU A 37 -0.41 12.95 0.63
C LEU A 37 -0.16 13.88 -0.57
N PHE A 38 -1.10 14.77 -0.88
CA PHE A 38 -0.95 15.76 -1.94
C PHE A 38 0.27 16.64 -1.65
N MET A 39 0.38 17.18 -0.43
CA MET A 39 1.50 18.04 -0.06
C MET A 39 2.84 17.28 -0.06
N TYR A 40 2.91 16.10 0.57
CA TYR A 40 4.14 15.30 0.62
C TYR A 40 4.61 14.87 -0.77
N THR A 41 3.73 14.28 -1.57
CA THR A 41 4.11 13.74 -2.89
C THR A 41 4.41 14.84 -3.90
N SER A 42 3.72 15.99 -3.82
CA SER A 42 4.04 17.16 -4.65
C SER A 42 5.40 17.75 -4.28
N TYR A 43 5.73 17.82 -2.99
CA TYR A 43 7.05 18.26 -2.55
C TYR A 43 8.16 17.32 -3.05
N ASN A 44 7.95 16.00 -2.98
CA ASN A 44 8.90 15.03 -3.52
C ASN A 44 9.16 15.21 -5.03
N ARG A 45 8.13 15.61 -5.78
CA ARG A 45 8.21 15.81 -7.24
C ARG A 45 9.19 16.92 -7.63
N LEU A 46 9.43 17.88 -6.74
CA LEU A 46 10.41 18.96 -6.95
C LEU A 46 11.86 18.44 -6.91
N GLY A 47 12.09 17.27 -6.32
CA GLY A 47 13.41 16.65 -6.28
C GLY A 47 14.35 17.29 -5.26
N LYS A 48 15.66 17.21 -5.53
CA LYS A 48 16.72 17.60 -4.57
C LYS A 48 16.88 19.11 -4.40
N ASP A 49 16.36 19.89 -5.34
CA ASP A 49 16.49 21.36 -5.36
C ASP A 49 15.32 22.05 -4.65
N ALA A 50 14.44 21.29 -3.99
CA ALA A 50 13.28 21.82 -3.28
C ALA A 50 13.69 22.66 -2.06
N GLU A 51 13.16 23.88 -1.98
CA GLU A 51 13.38 24.83 -0.90
C GLU A 51 12.15 24.95 0.02
N GLU A 52 12.30 25.64 1.15
CA GLU A 52 11.19 25.84 2.10
C GLU A 52 10.08 26.74 1.54
N ALA A 53 10.43 27.63 0.59
CA ALA A 53 9.46 28.48 -0.11
C ALA A 53 8.49 27.65 -0.97
N ASP A 54 8.97 26.56 -1.58
CA ASP A 54 8.13 25.67 -2.39
C ASP A 54 7.05 24.99 -1.55
N ALA A 55 7.33 24.73 -0.27
CA ALA A 55 6.34 24.18 0.64
C ALA A 55 5.16 25.15 0.87
N GLU A 56 5.39 26.47 0.86
CA GLU A 56 4.31 27.46 0.98
C GLU A 56 3.45 27.50 -0.30
N GLU A 57 4.08 27.39 -1.47
CA GLU A 57 3.36 27.32 -2.74
C GLU A 57 2.49 26.06 -2.82
N ILE A 58 3.02 24.91 -2.38
CA ILE A 58 2.27 23.65 -2.31
C ILE A 58 1.09 23.77 -1.34
N ILE A 59 1.25 24.43 -0.19
CA ILE A 59 0.15 24.68 0.76
C ILE A 59 -0.93 25.56 0.13
N ASP A 60 -0.53 26.62 -0.58
CA ASP A 60 -1.45 27.50 -1.30
C ASP A 60 -2.21 26.74 -2.41
N MET A 61 -1.52 25.88 -3.17
CA MET A 61 -2.15 24.99 -4.15
C MET A 61 -3.15 24.04 -3.49
N ALA A 62 -2.77 23.40 -2.38
CA ALA A 62 -3.64 22.49 -1.63
C ALA A 62 -4.90 23.19 -1.11
N SER A 63 -4.83 24.49 -0.77
CA SER A 63 -5.97 25.28 -0.32
C SER A 63 -6.98 25.61 -1.43
N LYS A 64 -6.54 25.55 -2.69
CA LYS A 64 -7.33 25.93 -3.88
C LYS A 64 -7.83 24.73 -4.67
N ALA A 65 -7.07 23.64 -4.68
CA ALA A 65 -7.40 22.43 -5.42
C ALA A 65 -8.62 21.72 -4.82
N SER A 66 -9.51 21.19 -5.67
CA SER A 66 -10.60 20.36 -5.19
C SER A 66 -10.07 19.03 -4.64
N PHE A 67 -10.86 18.36 -3.79
CA PHE A 67 -10.48 17.03 -3.27
C PHE A 67 -10.19 16.03 -4.40
N THR A 68 -10.98 16.04 -5.47
CA THR A 68 -10.80 15.15 -6.63
C THR A 68 -9.48 15.44 -7.34
N ASP A 69 -9.13 16.72 -7.52
CA ASP A 69 -7.87 17.11 -8.17
C ASP A 69 -6.67 16.70 -7.29
N GLN A 70 -6.78 16.88 -5.97
CA GLN A 70 -5.75 16.43 -5.03
C GLN A 70 -5.57 14.92 -5.10
N GLN A 71 -6.66 14.16 -5.11
CA GLN A 71 -6.62 12.70 -5.23
C GLN A 71 -5.98 12.26 -6.54
N MET A 72 -6.34 12.89 -7.67
CA MET A 72 -5.78 12.61 -8.98
C MET A 72 -4.27 12.87 -9.00
N GLN A 73 -3.82 14.02 -8.50
CA GLN A 73 -2.41 14.37 -8.45
C GLN A 73 -1.61 13.42 -7.55
N VAL A 74 -2.18 12.96 -6.43
CA VAL A 74 -1.57 11.92 -5.59
C VAL A 74 -1.39 10.61 -6.36
N GLN A 75 -2.41 10.18 -7.11
CA GLN A 75 -2.29 8.97 -7.95
C GLN A 75 -1.18 9.10 -8.98
N GLU A 76 -1.10 10.24 -9.68
CA GLU A 76 -0.05 10.49 -10.68
C GLU A 76 1.35 10.51 -10.06
N ASN A 77 1.54 11.23 -8.95
CA ASN A 77 2.84 11.34 -8.29
C ASN A 77 3.34 9.99 -7.76
N VAL A 78 2.44 9.16 -7.23
CA VAL A 78 2.77 7.81 -6.77
C VAL A 78 3.01 6.87 -7.95
N HIS A 79 2.22 6.99 -9.02
CA HIS A 79 2.39 6.22 -10.24
C HIS A 79 3.77 6.47 -10.87
N ASP A 80 4.18 7.74 -11.00
CA ASP A 80 5.49 8.12 -11.55
C ASP A 80 6.64 7.49 -10.77
N GLN A 81 6.56 7.48 -9.43
CA GLN A 81 7.57 6.85 -8.57
C GLN A 81 7.61 5.32 -8.74
N ILE A 82 6.44 4.66 -8.76
CA ILE A 82 6.36 3.21 -8.95
C ILE A 82 6.86 2.82 -10.35
N LYS A 83 6.58 3.63 -11.37
CA LYS A 83 7.09 3.44 -12.73
C LYS A 83 8.61 3.53 -12.78
N ASN A 84 9.21 4.52 -12.13
CA ASN A 84 10.67 4.63 -12.02
C ASN A 84 11.29 3.42 -11.31
N PHE A 85 10.65 2.93 -10.24
CA PHE A 85 11.05 1.68 -9.59
C PHE A 85 10.96 0.47 -10.55
N CYS A 86 9.90 0.36 -11.34
CA CYS A 86 9.72 -0.73 -12.29
C CYS A 86 10.79 -0.69 -13.40
N ILE A 87 11.13 0.49 -13.91
CA ILE A 87 12.21 0.69 -14.89
C ILE A 87 13.55 0.22 -14.30
N ALA A 88 13.88 0.62 -13.07
CA ALA A 88 15.09 0.18 -12.39
C ALA A 88 15.12 -1.36 -12.20
N MET A 89 13.98 -1.96 -11.87
CA MET A 89 13.86 -3.42 -11.77
C MET A 89 14.09 -4.11 -13.12
N ASP A 90 13.55 -3.57 -14.21
CA ASP A 90 13.78 -4.09 -15.57
C ASP A 90 15.25 -4.00 -15.96
N GLU A 91 15.92 -2.88 -15.70
CA GLU A 91 17.36 -2.71 -15.99
C GLU A 91 18.22 -3.76 -15.27
N ILE A 92 17.82 -4.17 -14.06
CA ILE A 92 18.52 -5.18 -13.26
C ILE A 92 18.19 -6.60 -13.72
N LEU A 93 16.91 -6.89 -13.98
CA LEU A 93 16.37 -8.24 -14.17
C LEU A 93 16.27 -8.66 -15.63
N LEU A 94 16.16 -7.73 -16.58
CA LEU A 94 15.97 -7.98 -18.01
C LEU A 94 17.13 -7.41 -18.82
N PRO A 95 18.31 -8.07 -18.83
CA PRO A 95 19.48 -7.57 -19.56
C PRO A 95 19.32 -7.76 -21.08
N GLY A 96 18.46 -6.95 -21.72
CA GLY A 96 18.39 -6.72 -23.17
C GLY A 96 18.15 -7.95 -24.07
N SER A 97 17.79 -9.11 -23.50
CA SER A 97 17.55 -10.35 -24.24
C SER A 97 16.06 -10.50 -24.55
N ALA A 98 15.74 -10.91 -25.79
CA ALA A 98 14.39 -11.19 -26.25
C ALA A 98 13.72 -12.42 -25.58
N VAL A 99 14.31 -12.96 -24.52
CA VAL A 99 13.79 -14.11 -23.77
C VAL A 99 13.05 -13.60 -22.52
N PRO A 100 11.82 -14.08 -22.24
CA PRO A 100 11.02 -13.64 -21.08
C PRO A 100 11.59 -14.03 -19.71
N GLU A 101 12.74 -14.69 -19.66
CA GLU A 101 13.34 -15.20 -18.43
C GLU A 101 14.12 -14.08 -17.72
N THR A 102 13.71 -13.76 -16.49
CA THR A 102 14.47 -12.83 -15.66
C THR A 102 15.84 -13.40 -15.36
N ARG A 103 16.85 -12.54 -15.31
CA ARG A 103 18.19 -12.89 -14.83
C ARG A 103 18.10 -13.61 -13.47
N PRO A 104 18.87 -14.70 -13.26
CA PRO A 104 18.92 -15.41 -11.99
C PRO A 104 19.73 -14.60 -10.96
N VAL A 105 19.17 -13.48 -10.52
CA VAL A 105 19.70 -12.61 -9.45
C VAL A 105 19.06 -13.03 -8.14
N LYS A 106 19.90 -13.21 -7.10
CA LYS A 106 19.42 -13.46 -5.74
C LYS A 106 18.76 -12.21 -5.17
N ARG A 107 17.79 -12.36 -4.28
CA ARG A 107 17.08 -11.23 -3.67
C ARG A 107 18.02 -10.20 -3.02
N ALA A 108 19.04 -10.63 -2.29
CA ALA A 108 20.00 -9.71 -1.66
C ALA A 108 20.77 -8.85 -2.69
N GLU A 109 21.17 -9.45 -3.81
CA GLU A 109 21.84 -8.72 -4.90
C GLU A 109 20.87 -7.77 -5.61
N LEU A 110 19.61 -8.20 -5.82
CA LEU A 110 18.56 -7.35 -6.38
C LEU A 110 18.28 -6.15 -5.49
N SER A 111 18.12 -6.35 -4.18
CA SER A 111 17.92 -5.28 -3.20
C SER A 111 19.08 -4.28 -3.22
N GLN A 112 20.33 -4.76 -3.26
CA GLN A 112 21.50 -3.88 -3.30
C GLN A 112 21.55 -3.07 -4.59
N ARG A 113 21.36 -3.70 -5.76
CA ARG A 113 21.36 -2.99 -7.05
C ARG A 113 20.21 -2.00 -7.16
N LEU A 114 19.05 -2.35 -6.64
CA LEU A 114 17.92 -1.42 -6.58
C LEU A 114 18.26 -0.22 -5.69
N LYS A 115 18.85 -0.44 -4.51
CA LYS A 115 19.33 0.63 -3.63
C LYS A 115 20.29 1.57 -4.36
N ASP A 116 21.23 1.02 -5.14
CA ASP A 116 22.18 1.83 -5.91
C ASP A 116 21.46 2.70 -6.98
N SER A 117 20.28 2.28 -7.44
CA SER A 117 19.46 2.99 -8.43
C SER A 117 18.50 4.03 -7.82
N ILE A 118 17.80 3.69 -6.72
CA ILE A 118 16.72 4.54 -6.16
C ILE A 118 17.07 5.18 -4.81
N GLY A 119 18.23 4.86 -4.25
CA GLY A 119 18.77 5.46 -3.01
C GLY A 119 18.55 4.63 -1.74
N TYR A 120 17.64 3.65 -1.75
CA TYR A 120 17.35 2.82 -0.58
C TYR A 120 16.90 1.40 -0.94
N SER A 121 17.00 0.50 0.04
CA SER A 121 16.35 -0.81 0.07
C SER A 121 15.63 -1.02 1.40
N LEU A 122 14.81 -2.07 1.49
CA LEU A 122 14.13 -2.46 2.71
C LEU A 122 14.69 -3.75 3.27
N ASP A 123 14.78 -3.81 4.61
CA ASP A 123 15.13 -5.00 5.37
C ASP A 123 14.04 -5.29 6.42
N VAL A 124 13.89 -6.56 6.78
CA VAL A 124 13.08 -6.97 7.93
C VAL A 124 14.01 -7.45 9.03
N LYS A 125 13.90 -6.84 10.22
CA LYS A 125 14.77 -7.11 11.40
C LYS A 125 13.89 -7.11 12.66
N PRO A 126 14.36 -7.65 13.80
CA PRO A 126 13.65 -7.48 15.07
C PRO A 126 13.35 -6.00 15.34
N SER A 127 12.09 -5.68 15.66
CA SER A 127 11.67 -4.29 15.89
C SER A 127 12.29 -3.73 17.18
N GLN A 128 12.54 -2.41 17.19
CA GLN A 128 13.01 -1.69 18.38
C GLN A 128 11.86 -1.26 19.30
N ILE A 129 10.61 -1.44 18.89
CA ILE A 129 9.44 -1.10 19.71
C ILE A 129 9.40 -2.00 20.97
N PRO A 130 9.41 -1.43 22.19
CA PRO A 130 9.52 -2.20 23.44
C PRO A 130 8.36 -3.14 23.76
N GLN A 131 7.25 -3.08 23.01
CA GLN A 131 6.09 -3.93 23.25
C GLN A 131 6.38 -5.33 22.70
N GLY A 132 6.29 -6.35 23.56
CA GLY A 132 6.67 -7.75 23.30
C GLY A 132 5.94 -8.46 22.15
N GLU A 133 5.12 -7.72 21.41
CA GLU A 133 4.34 -8.18 20.26
C GLU A 133 4.83 -7.65 18.91
N ALA A 134 5.70 -6.63 18.85
CA ALA A 134 6.15 -6.06 17.58
C ALA A 134 6.87 -7.10 16.69
N GLY A 135 7.62 -8.01 17.30
CA GLY A 135 8.27 -9.12 16.60
C GLY A 135 9.30 -8.62 15.59
N GLN A 136 8.89 -8.53 14.32
CA GLN A 136 9.71 -8.00 13.22
C GLN A 136 9.25 -6.58 12.86
N GLY A 137 10.18 -5.72 12.47
CA GLY A 137 9.93 -4.39 11.94
C GLY A 137 10.53 -4.22 10.54
N LEU A 138 9.95 -3.31 9.78
CA LEU A 138 10.45 -2.88 8.49
C LEU A 138 11.51 -1.79 8.69
N TYR A 139 12.66 -1.91 8.05
CA TYR A 139 13.74 -0.93 8.11
C TYR A 139 14.08 -0.43 6.72
N LEU A 140 14.27 0.88 6.60
CA LEU A 140 14.86 1.51 5.43
C LEU A 140 16.39 1.50 5.59
N ASN A 141 17.10 1.19 4.50
CA ASN A 141 18.55 1.20 4.43
C ASN A 141 19.00 2.05 3.24
N GLY A 142 19.66 3.18 3.49
CA GLY A 142 19.86 4.27 2.53
C GLY A 142 19.08 5.52 2.92
N GLU A 143 18.67 6.30 1.91
CA GLU A 143 17.99 7.58 2.12
C GLU A 143 16.73 7.68 1.25
N ALA A 144 15.65 8.19 1.83
CA ALA A 144 14.44 8.53 1.10
C ALA A 144 13.94 9.92 1.51
N ASN A 145 13.49 10.70 0.53
CA ASN A 145 12.95 12.03 0.75
C ASN A 145 11.51 11.98 1.27
N VAL A 146 11.05 13.10 1.83
CA VAL A 146 9.65 13.32 2.15
C VAL A 146 8.80 13.09 0.89
N GLY A 147 7.70 12.35 1.01
CA GLY A 147 6.80 12.02 -0.11
C GLY A 147 7.26 10.88 -1.01
N ALA A 148 8.38 10.24 -0.70
CA ALA A 148 8.85 9.05 -1.40
C ALA A 148 7.96 7.83 -1.11
N VAL A 149 7.70 6.99 -2.12
CA VAL A 149 7.03 5.69 -1.98
C VAL A 149 8.00 4.68 -1.38
N ILE A 150 7.85 4.37 -0.10
CA ILE A 150 8.78 3.52 0.65
C ILE A 150 8.53 2.03 0.41
N ALA A 151 7.27 1.59 0.42
CA ALA A 151 6.92 0.18 0.31
C ALA A 151 5.55 -0.01 -0.35
N LEU A 152 5.32 -1.19 -0.93
CA LEU A 152 4.02 -1.63 -1.43
C LEU A 152 3.42 -2.66 -0.47
N TYR A 153 2.11 -2.58 -0.25
CA TYR A 153 1.36 -3.55 0.55
C TYR A 153 0.96 -4.74 -0.32
N PRO A 154 1.59 -5.91 -0.14
CA PRO A 154 1.39 -7.02 -1.05
C PRO A 154 0.21 -7.88 -0.66
N GLY A 155 -0.15 -8.82 -1.54
CA GLY A 155 -1.04 -9.92 -1.24
C GLY A 155 -2.39 -9.86 -1.94
N VAL A 156 -3.37 -10.54 -1.36
CA VAL A 156 -4.66 -10.81 -2.00
C VAL A 156 -5.65 -9.69 -1.71
N ILE A 157 -6.25 -9.12 -2.75
CA ILE A 157 -7.22 -8.04 -2.68
C ILE A 157 -8.63 -8.62 -2.68
N TYR A 158 -9.40 -8.31 -1.64
CA TYR A 158 -10.80 -8.66 -1.50
C TYR A 158 -11.66 -7.41 -1.66
N SER A 159 -12.48 -7.37 -2.70
CA SER A 159 -13.52 -6.35 -2.80
C SER A 159 -14.63 -6.61 -1.77
N PRO A 160 -15.47 -5.61 -1.44
CA PRO A 160 -16.59 -5.79 -0.51
C PRO A 160 -17.53 -6.97 -0.84
N ALA A 161 -17.63 -7.36 -2.10
CA ALA A 161 -18.43 -8.52 -2.52
C ALA A 161 -17.87 -9.89 -2.06
N TYR A 162 -16.64 -9.91 -1.55
CA TYR A 162 -15.91 -11.12 -1.16
C TYR A 162 -15.44 -11.12 0.30
N TYR A 163 -15.94 -10.24 1.17
CA TYR A 163 -15.54 -10.21 2.60
C TYR A 163 -15.68 -11.55 3.31
N GLN A 164 -16.71 -12.34 2.97
CA GLN A 164 -16.92 -13.68 3.54
C GLN A 164 -15.77 -14.67 3.27
N TYR A 165 -14.88 -14.35 2.33
CA TYR A 165 -13.70 -15.16 1.99
C TYR A 165 -12.40 -14.61 2.59
N VAL A 166 -12.44 -13.45 3.26
CA VAL A 166 -11.28 -12.93 3.99
C VAL A 166 -10.97 -13.90 5.14
N PRO A 167 -9.73 -14.38 5.27
CA PRO A 167 -9.37 -15.32 6.33
C PRO A 167 -9.70 -14.79 7.73
N GLY A 168 -10.40 -15.61 8.52
CA GLY A 168 -10.86 -15.25 9.85
C GLY A 168 -12.17 -14.44 9.90
N TYR A 169 -12.74 -14.02 8.77
CA TYR A 169 -14.00 -13.28 8.79
C TYR A 169 -15.16 -14.13 9.35
N PRO A 170 -16.09 -13.56 10.17
CA PRO A 170 -16.12 -12.17 10.64
C PRO A 170 -15.26 -11.89 11.88
N ARG A 171 -14.75 -12.94 12.55
CA ARG A 171 -13.95 -12.82 13.78
C ARG A 171 -12.47 -12.85 13.44
N LEU A 172 -11.99 -11.72 12.96
CA LEU A 172 -10.59 -11.47 12.63
C LEU A 172 -9.75 -11.50 13.93
N GLY A 173 -9.48 -12.69 14.50
CA GLY A 173 -8.60 -12.82 15.66
C GLY A 173 -7.14 -12.46 15.32
N ALA A 174 -6.16 -12.93 16.10
CA ALA A 174 -4.71 -12.67 15.96
C ALA A 174 -4.06 -12.92 14.56
N GLN A 175 -4.83 -13.35 13.56
CA GLN A 175 -4.50 -13.32 12.13
C GLN A 175 -4.63 -11.91 11.50
N SER A 176 -5.08 -10.91 12.25
CA SER A 176 -5.34 -9.52 11.84
C SER A 176 -4.11 -8.72 11.39
N ARG A 177 -2.89 -9.13 11.82
CA ARG A 177 -1.68 -8.30 11.66
C ARG A 177 -1.30 -8.00 10.20
N CYS A 178 -1.62 -8.89 9.27
CA CYS A 178 -1.31 -8.76 7.84
C CYS A 178 -2.50 -8.28 6.99
N LEU A 179 -3.63 -7.92 7.63
CA LEU A 179 -4.80 -7.37 6.96
C LEU A 179 -4.80 -5.84 7.02
N ILE A 180 -5.13 -5.21 5.90
CA ILE A 180 -5.30 -3.75 5.81
C ILE A 180 -6.52 -3.43 4.95
N THR A 181 -7.36 -2.51 5.44
CA THR A 181 -8.60 -2.07 4.76
C THR A 181 -8.44 -0.67 4.18
N ARG A 182 -8.75 -0.50 2.90
CA ARG A 182 -8.84 0.80 2.24
C ARG A 182 -10.12 1.54 2.64
N PHE A 183 -10.14 2.86 2.48
CA PHE A 183 -11.33 3.68 2.74
C PHE A 183 -12.57 3.22 1.95
N ASP A 184 -12.39 2.71 0.73
CA ASP A 184 -13.47 2.19 -0.12
C ASP A 184 -13.96 0.78 0.27
N GLY A 185 -13.47 0.24 1.39
CA GLY A 185 -13.79 -1.08 1.92
C GLY A 185 -12.91 -2.20 1.36
N THR A 186 -12.08 -1.98 0.36
CA THR A 186 -11.23 -3.05 -0.17
C THR A 186 -10.26 -3.55 0.92
N VAL A 187 -10.17 -4.86 1.13
CA VAL A 187 -9.25 -5.48 2.11
C VAL A 187 -8.08 -6.12 1.38
N ILE A 188 -6.86 -5.97 1.89
CA ILE A 188 -5.67 -6.64 1.36
C ILE A 188 -5.09 -7.56 2.44
N ASP A 189 -4.91 -8.84 2.12
CA ASP A 189 -4.25 -9.85 2.97
C ASP A 189 -2.83 -10.14 2.48
N ALA A 190 -1.83 -9.69 3.23
CA ALA A 190 -0.43 -9.93 2.94
C ALA A 190 0.08 -11.30 3.42
N LYS A 191 -0.71 -12.06 4.21
CA LYS A 191 -0.25 -13.34 4.78
C LYS A 191 0.19 -14.36 3.72
N PRO A 192 -0.53 -14.55 2.60
CA PRO A 192 -0.05 -15.45 1.53
C PRO A 192 1.21 -14.94 0.84
N TRP A 193 1.49 -13.63 0.89
CA TRP A 193 2.73 -13.08 0.35
C TRP A 193 3.92 -13.40 1.23
N GLY A 194 3.79 -13.25 2.56
CA GLY A 194 4.88 -13.47 3.51
C GLY A 194 6.09 -12.61 3.19
N TYR A 195 7.30 -13.19 3.14
CA TYR A 195 8.51 -12.46 2.77
C TYR A 195 8.67 -12.27 1.25
N GLY A 196 7.77 -12.79 0.41
CA GLY A 196 7.97 -12.90 -1.04
C GLY A 196 8.51 -14.28 -1.43
N GLY A 197 9.45 -14.31 -2.38
CA GLY A 197 10.03 -15.54 -2.95
C GLY A 197 11.37 -15.26 -3.62
N GLU A 198 11.98 -16.29 -4.21
CA GLU A 198 13.33 -16.23 -4.76
C GLU A 198 13.39 -16.09 -6.28
N THR A 199 12.24 -16.12 -6.95
CA THR A 199 12.13 -16.07 -8.42
C THR A 199 10.89 -15.32 -8.88
N ARG A 200 10.81 -15.01 -10.18
CA ARG A 200 9.54 -14.65 -10.81
C ARG A 200 8.71 -15.92 -11.00
N GLU A 201 7.55 -15.99 -10.37
CA GLU A 201 6.72 -17.20 -10.31
C GLU A 201 5.23 -16.90 -10.19
N LEU A 202 4.40 -17.93 -10.39
CA LEU A 202 2.95 -17.83 -10.23
C LEU A 202 2.59 -17.61 -8.76
N PHE A 203 1.94 -16.48 -8.47
CA PHE A 203 1.33 -16.18 -7.18
C PHE A 203 -0.19 -16.30 -7.30
N ASP A 204 -0.78 -17.29 -6.63
CA ASP A 204 -2.23 -17.54 -6.64
C ASP A 204 -2.92 -17.27 -5.30
N GLY A 205 -2.20 -16.66 -4.36
CA GLY A 205 -2.73 -16.32 -3.03
C GLY A 205 -2.92 -17.52 -2.11
N SER A 206 -2.51 -18.73 -2.52
CA SER A 206 -2.46 -19.87 -1.60
C SER A 206 -1.32 -19.68 -0.59
N THR A 207 -1.60 -19.93 0.69
CA THR A 207 -0.54 -19.95 1.70
C THR A 207 0.31 -21.19 1.46
N MET A 208 1.57 -21.01 1.03
CA MET A 208 2.56 -22.09 1.03
C MET A 208 2.60 -22.66 2.44
N GLN A 209 2.12 -23.90 2.63
CA GLN A 209 2.28 -24.57 3.91
C GLN A 209 3.77 -24.82 4.09
N ASP A 210 4.37 -24.13 5.07
CA ASP A 210 5.73 -24.42 5.53
C ASP A 210 5.83 -25.93 5.77
N THR A 211 6.65 -26.61 4.97
CA THR A 211 6.79 -28.06 5.00
C THR A 211 7.60 -28.47 6.24
N ARG A 212 7.02 -28.32 7.43
CA ARG A 212 7.50 -29.00 8.63
C ARG A 212 6.74 -30.33 8.75
N PRO A 213 7.41 -31.48 8.75
CA PRO A 213 6.74 -32.74 9.01
C PRO A 213 6.45 -32.80 10.51
N ASN A 214 5.18 -32.69 10.92
CA ASN A 214 4.59 -33.67 11.83
C ASN A 214 3.11 -33.42 12.18
N THR A 215 2.34 -34.48 11.93
CA THR A 215 1.24 -35.07 12.72
C THR A 215 0.19 -34.13 13.35
N GLY A 216 -1.00 -34.08 12.74
CA GLY A 216 -2.17 -33.50 13.40
C GLY A 216 -3.40 -33.26 12.51
N MET A 217 -3.94 -34.32 11.92
CA MET A 217 -5.37 -34.59 11.72
C MET A 217 -6.37 -33.43 11.43
N HIS A 218 -6.91 -33.48 10.21
CA HIS A 218 -8.22 -33.01 9.72
C HIS A 218 -8.54 -31.50 9.67
N SER A 219 -8.22 -30.90 8.53
CA SER A 219 -9.15 -30.01 7.82
C SER A 219 -9.41 -30.60 6.44
N LYS A 220 -10.67 -30.93 6.14
CA LYS A 220 -11.09 -31.36 4.79
C LYS A 220 -10.65 -30.29 3.77
N PRO A 221 -10.16 -30.67 2.58
CA PRO A 221 -9.95 -29.69 1.52
C PRO A 221 -11.32 -29.09 1.17
N LEU A 222 -11.38 -27.76 1.08
CA LEU A 222 -12.53 -27.07 0.52
C LEU A 222 -12.54 -27.29 -1.01
N GLU A 223 -12.79 -28.53 -1.43
CA GLU A 223 -13.25 -28.84 -2.78
C GLU A 223 -14.65 -28.23 -2.91
N ASN A 224 -14.84 -27.34 -3.89
CA ASN A 224 -16.12 -26.76 -4.36
C ASN A 224 -16.43 -25.29 -4.02
N SER A 225 -15.44 -24.39 -4.09
CA SER A 225 -15.72 -23.01 -4.51
C SER A 225 -15.11 -22.77 -5.89
N GLN A 226 -15.96 -22.56 -6.91
CA GLN A 226 -15.55 -22.10 -8.25
C GLN A 226 -14.92 -20.70 -8.24
N VAL A 227 -14.88 -20.02 -7.08
CA VAL A 227 -14.23 -18.71 -6.91
C VAL A 227 -12.78 -18.94 -6.47
N ARG A 228 -11.87 -19.06 -7.44
CA ARG A 228 -10.41 -19.10 -7.21
C ARG A 228 -9.82 -17.71 -7.53
N CYS A 229 -8.67 -17.37 -6.93
CA CYS A 229 -7.84 -16.31 -7.50
C CYS A 229 -7.25 -16.82 -8.82
N ASP A 230 -7.44 -16.06 -9.89
CA ASP A 230 -6.63 -16.23 -11.08
C ASP A 230 -5.22 -15.79 -10.71
N GLY A 231 -4.32 -16.76 -10.56
CA GLY A 231 -2.94 -16.50 -10.16
C GLY A 231 -2.20 -15.71 -11.24
N GLU A 232 -1.19 -14.96 -10.82
CA GLU A 232 -0.45 -14.05 -11.69
C GLU A 232 1.06 -14.32 -11.58
N VAL A 233 1.78 -14.22 -12.69
CA VAL A 233 3.24 -14.38 -12.68
C VAL A 233 3.87 -13.08 -12.19
N LEU A 234 4.31 -13.07 -10.94
CA LEU A 234 4.82 -11.87 -10.25
C LEU A 234 6.29 -12.03 -9.89
N GLU A 235 7.00 -10.90 -9.82
CA GLU A 235 8.36 -10.81 -9.31
C GLU A 235 8.35 -10.91 -7.78
N ARG A 236 8.47 -12.14 -7.26
CA ARG A 236 8.39 -12.40 -5.82
C ARG A 236 9.62 -11.93 -5.05
N ARG A 237 10.71 -11.58 -5.74
CA ARG A 237 11.90 -10.96 -5.12
C ARG A 237 11.74 -9.45 -4.88
N ASN A 238 10.58 -8.84 -5.22
CA ASN A 238 10.36 -7.39 -5.13
C ASN A 238 10.82 -6.82 -3.76
N PRO A 239 11.88 -6.00 -3.72
CA PRO A 239 12.43 -5.46 -2.47
C PRO A 239 11.49 -4.49 -1.73
N LEU A 240 10.51 -3.90 -2.41
CA LEU A 240 9.55 -2.95 -1.82
C LEU A 240 8.26 -3.63 -1.32
N ALA A 241 8.03 -4.91 -1.62
CA ALA A 241 6.80 -5.63 -1.27
C ALA A 241 6.78 -6.14 0.18
N LEU A 242 7.03 -5.23 1.14
CA LEU A 242 7.23 -5.55 2.57
C LEU A 242 6.44 -4.62 3.52
N ALA A 243 5.50 -3.81 3.01
CA ALA A 243 4.80 -2.81 3.83
C ALA A 243 4.05 -3.41 5.05
N HIS A 244 3.65 -4.69 4.99
CA HIS A 244 2.98 -5.37 6.09
C HIS A 244 3.87 -5.65 7.32
N PHE A 245 5.19 -5.41 7.22
CA PHE A 245 6.12 -5.43 8.35
C PHE A 245 6.28 -4.05 9.04
N ALA A 246 5.68 -2.98 8.49
CA ALA A 246 5.71 -1.67 9.14
C ALA A 246 4.83 -1.68 10.39
N ASN A 247 5.45 -1.45 11.54
CA ASN A 247 4.78 -1.45 12.83
C ASN A 247 4.11 -0.10 13.12
N ASN A 248 3.16 -0.12 14.05
CA ASN A 248 2.58 1.10 14.58
C ASN A 248 3.55 1.74 15.58
N PRO A 249 3.65 3.08 15.62
CA PRO A 249 4.40 3.76 16.64
C PRO A 249 3.81 3.50 18.04
N THR A 250 4.67 3.51 19.05
CA THR A 250 4.27 3.70 20.45
C THR A 250 3.87 5.16 20.71
N LYS A 251 3.30 5.46 21.88
CA LYS A 251 3.01 6.84 22.31
C LYS A 251 4.25 7.75 22.34
N GLU A 252 5.45 7.18 22.40
CA GLU A 252 6.72 7.89 22.55
C GLU A 252 7.49 8.03 21.23
N THR A 253 7.06 7.34 20.17
CA THR A 253 7.71 7.33 18.86
C THR A 253 6.82 8.02 17.83
N VAL A 254 7.43 8.76 16.90
CA VAL A 254 6.69 9.48 15.85
C VAL A 254 6.62 8.57 14.60
N PRO A 255 5.45 8.39 13.97
CA PRO A 255 5.39 7.69 12.70
C PRO A 255 6.06 8.50 11.60
N ASN A 256 6.66 7.81 10.64
CA ASN A 256 7.47 8.41 9.58
C ASN A 256 7.00 8.01 8.16
N VAL A 257 5.95 7.16 8.08
CA VAL A 257 5.22 6.87 6.84
C VAL A 257 3.71 6.88 7.05
N MET A 258 2.94 7.12 5.99
CA MET A 258 1.48 7.02 5.98
C MET A 258 0.99 6.13 4.83
N VAL A 259 -0.21 5.58 4.98
CA VAL A 259 -0.86 4.78 3.93
C VAL A 259 -1.32 5.69 2.79
N CYS A 260 -0.95 5.36 1.56
CA CYS A 260 -1.46 5.95 0.34
C CYS A 260 -2.26 4.92 -0.46
N PRO A 261 -3.58 5.11 -0.65
CA PRO A 261 -4.33 4.35 -1.63
C PRO A 261 -3.77 4.57 -3.03
N TYR A 262 -3.52 3.48 -3.74
CA TYR A 262 -2.99 3.52 -5.10
C TYR A 262 -3.80 2.60 -6.01
N ASP A 263 -4.40 3.17 -7.04
CA ASP A 263 -5.19 2.47 -8.04
C ASP A 263 -4.31 2.21 -9.26
N PHE A 264 -3.69 1.03 -9.28
CA PHE A 264 -2.80 0.64 -10.37
C PHE A 264 -3.60 0.32 -11.64
N PRO A 265 -3.36 1.03 -12.76
CA PRO A 265 -4.08 0.79 -14.01
C PRO A 265 -3.61 -0.52 -14.67
N LEU A 266 -4.53 -1.46 -14.89
CA LEU A 266 -4.21 -2.76 -15.52
C LEU A 266 -3.84 -2.66 -17.01
N THR A 267 -3.95 -1.47 -17.60
CA THR A 267 -3.41 -1.16 -18.93
C THR A 267 -1.88 -1.10 -18.95
N GLU A 268 -1.22 -0.83 -17.82
CA GLU A 268 0.24 -0.75 -17.67
C GLU A 268 0.86 -2.14 -17.52
N LYS A 269 0.76 -2.96 -18.58
CA LYS A 269 1.15 -4.37 -18.56
C LYS A 269 2.62 -4.59 -18.22
N ASP A 270 3.50 -3.67 -18.59
CA ASP A 270 4.94 -3.79 -18.37
C ASP A 270 5.30 -3.71 -16.87
N MET A 271 4.51 -2.98 -16.09
CA MET A 271 4.68 -2.85 -14.64
C MET A 271 4.03 -4.00 -13.85
N ARG A 272 3.09 -4.72 -14.46
CA ARG A 272 2.19 -5.68 -13.78
C ARG A 272 2.94 -6.73 -12.95
N ALA A 273 4.07 -7.24 -13.45
CA ALA A 273 4.87 -8.24 -12.76
C ALA A 273 5.46 -7.73 -11.43
N TYR A 274 5.62 -6.41 -11.27
CA TYR A 274 6.18 -5.80 -10.07
C TYR A 274 5.12 -5.34 -9.07
N ILE A 275 3.84 -5.28 -9.45
CA ILE A 275 2.74 -4.95 -8.55
C ILE A 275 2.36 -6.20 -7.74
N PRO A 276 2.64 -6.25 -6.43
CA PRO A 276 2.66 -7.48 -5.65
C PRO A 276 1.26 -7.90 -5.18
N ASN A 277 0.25 -7.71 -6.01
CA ASN A 277 -1.15 -7.94 -5.68
C ASN A 277 -1.86 -8.80 -6.73
N ILE A 278 -2.86 -9.55 -6.27
CA ILE A 278 -3.86 -10.24 -7.09
C ILE A 278 -5.25 -9.98 -6.53
N SER A 279 -6.27 -10.01 -7.37
CA SER A 279 -7.66 -9.87 -6.93
C SER A 279 -8.27 -11.24 -6.62
N PHE A 280 -9.01 -11.30 -5.51
CA PHE A 280 -9.84 -12.46 -5.19
C PHE A 280 -11.15 -12.41 -5.98
N GLY A 281 -11.44 -13.50 -6.69
CA GLY A 281 -12.62 -13.62 -7.55
C GLY A 281 -12.53 -12.80 -8.83
N ASN A 282 -13.54 -12.94 -9.69
CA ASN A 282 -13.60 -12.25 -10.98
C ASN A 282 -14.14 -10.81 -10.81
N ALA A 283 -13.48 -9.84 -11.44
CA ALA A 283 -13.91 -8.43 -11.48
C ALA A 283 -15.34 -8.24 -12.03
N GLU A 284 -15.75 -9.05 -13.00
CA GLU A 284 -17.12 -9.00 -13.57
C GLU A 284 -18.18 -9.45 -12.56
N GLU A 285 -17.86 -10.48 -11.77
CA GLU A 285 -18.75 -11.02 -10.75
C GLU A 285 -18.88 -10.08 -9.55
N ALA A 286 -17.81 -9.37 -9.18
CA ALA A 286 -17.85 -8.32 -8.16
C ALA A 286 -18.79 -7.16 -8.53
N ASN A 287 -18.79 -6.75 -9.81
CA ASN A 287 -19.68 -5.72 -10.33
C ASN A 287 -21.15 -6.19 -10.39
N ALA A 288 -21.40 -7.44 -10.78
CA ALA A 288 -22.73 -8.03 -10.77
C ALA A 288 -23.32 -8.16 -9.35
N ARG A 289 -22.50 -8.55 -8.36
CA ARG A 289 -22.91 -8.69 -6.95
C ARG A 289 -23.20 -7.34 -6.28
N ARG A 290 -22.58 -6.24 -6.72
CA ARG A 290 -22.85 -4.87 -6.22
C ARG A 290 -24.27 -4.38 -6.53
N SER A 291 -24.91 -4.89 -7.58
CA SER A 291 -26.27 -4.48 -7.98
C SER A 291 -27.38 -4.97 -7.03
N GLY A 292 -27.06 -5.83 -6.05
CA GLY A 292 -28.03 -6.43 -5.13
C GLY A 292 -28.11 -5.81 -3.72
N SER A 293 -27.22 -4.87 -3.37
CA SER A 293 -27.16 -4.27 -2.03
C SER A 293 -27.27 -2.74 -2.10
N SER A 294 -28.51 -2.26 -2.21
CA SER A 294 -28.86 -0.87 -1.88
C SER A 294 -28.60 -0.72 -0.39
N TRP A 295 -27.58 0.06 0.03
CA TRP A 295 -27.41 0.79 1.30
C TRP A 295 -26.11 1.64 1.33
N PHE A 296 -25.18 1.48 0.37
CA PHE A 296 -23.93 2.26 0.29
C PHE A 296 -23.71 3.09 -1.00
N THR A 297 -24.78 3.48 -1.69
CA THR A 297 -24.71 4.34 -2.91
C THR A 297 -24.79 5.83 -2.59
N TRP A 298 -24.03 6.31 -1.61
CA TRP A 298 -23.80 7.76 -1.45
C TRP A 298 -22.30 8.02 -1.35
N SER A 299 -21.71 8.39 -2.49
CA SER A 299 -20.38 9.02 -2.73
C SER A 299 -19.57 8.27 -3.79
N LEU A 300 -20.11 8.15 -5.01
CA LEU A 300 -19.36 8.13 -6.27
C LEU A 300 -20.39 8.23 -7.42
N ARG A 301 -21.16 9.33 -7.45
CA ARG A 301 -21.79 9.75 -8.71
C ARG A 301 -20.80 10.69 -9.37
N SER A 302 -19.78 10.12 -9.98
CA SER A 302 -19.11 10.80 -11.09
C SER A 302 -20.14 10.97 -12.20
N SER A 303 -20.22 12.16 -12.78
CA SER A 303 -21.12 12.50 -13.87
C SER A 303 -21.03 11.50 -15.02
N PRO A 304 -22.14 11.18 -15.73
CA PRO A 304 -22.10 10.30 -16.87
C PRO A 304 -21.57 11.07 -18.09
N SER A 305 -20.25 11.16 -18.19
CA SER A 305 -19.56 11.54 -19.43
C SER A 305 -18.35 10.62 -19.60
N ASP A 306 -18.60 9.49 -20.26
CA ASP A 306 -17.72 8.79 -21.21
C ASP A 306 -16.18 8.90 -21.04
N GLU A 307 -15.67 8.69 -19.83
CA GLU A 307 -14.27 8.40 -19.59
C GLU A 307 -14.12 6.89 -19.40
N SER A 308 -13.29 6.28 -20.26
CA SER A 308 -12.99 4.86 -20.29
C SER A 308 -12.86 4.26 -18.88
N ASN A 309 -13.72 3.30 -18.52
CA ASN A 309 -13.57 2.49 -17.31
C ASN A 309 -12.30 1.62 -17.45
N VAL A 310 -11.12 2.22 -17.24
CA VAL A 310 -9.86 1.51 -17.20
C VAL A 310 -9.88 0.63 -15.96
N PRO A 311 -9.74 -0.70 -16.09
CA PRO A 311 -9.73 -1.58 -14.94
C PRO A 311 -8.49 -1.31 -14.08
N VAL A 312 -8.67 -1.24 -12.76
CA VAL A 312 -7.60 -0.94 -11.80
C VAL A 312 -7.46 -2.04 -10.74
N LEU A 313 -6.25 -2.25 -10.24
CA LEU A 313 -5.98 -2.96 -8.99
C LEU A 313 -5.94 -1.97 -7.83
N LYS A 314 -6.78 -2.21 -6.83
CA LYS A 314 -6.94 -1.36 -5.65
C LYS A 314 -5.88 -1.70 -4.59
N THR A 315 -4.68 -1.18 -4.77
CA THR A 315 -3.50 -1.47 -3.93
C THR A 315 -3.26 -0.39 -2.85
N LEU A 316 -2.19 -0.55 -2.06
CA LEU A 316 -1.72 0.45 -1.09
C LEU A 316 -0.20 0.58 -1.18
N ALA A 317 0.28 1.80 -1.00
CA ALA A 317 1.69 2.13 -0.81
C ALA A 317 1.91 2.81 0.55
N LEU A 318 3.13 2.75 1.07
CA LEU A 318 3.56 3.57 2.20
C LEU A 318 4.35 4.77 1.65
N VAL A 319 3.95 5.97 2.04
CA VAL A 319 4.59 7.22 1.62
C VAL A 319 5.29 7.85 2.82
N ALA A 320 6.54 8.27 2.64
CA ALA A 320 7.33 8.94 3.67
C ALA A 320 6.72 10.30 4.04
N THR A 321 6.50 10.53 5.33
CA THR A 321 6.01 11.81 5.86
C THR A 321 7.16 12.70 6.36
N THR A 322 8.31 12.09 6.62
CA THR A 322 9.59 12.75 6.90
C THR A 322 10.66 12.22 5.93
N ALA A 323 11.80 12.89 5.84
CA ALA A 323 12.96 12.23 5.22
C ALA A 323 13.42 11.09 6.13
N LEU A 324 13.80 9.97 5.53
CA LEU A 324 14.22 8.75 6.21
C LEU A 324 15.69 8.47 5.94
N ARG A 325 16.42 8.02 6.96
CA ARG A 325 17.80 7.53 6.82
C ARG A 325 18.08 6.39 7.78
N ASP A 326 18.37 5.21 7.24
CA ASP A 326 18.84 4.04 7.99
C ASP A 326 18.05 3.76 9.29
N GLU A 327 16.72 3.79 9.21
CA GLU A 327 15.81 3.78 10.37
C GLU A 327 14.62 2.81 10.21
N GLU A 328 13.94 2.52 11.33
CA GLU A 328 12.70 1.72 11.31
C GLU A 328 11.56 2.53 10.69
N VAL A 329 10.80 1.88 9.81
CA VAL A 329 9.61 2.42 9.15
C VAL A 329 8.40 2.19 10.04
N LEU A 330 7.83 3.29 10.54
CA LEU A 330 6.72 3.31 11.49
C LEU A 330 5.48 3.92 10.85
N LEU A 331 4.41 3.13 10.78
CA LEU A 331 3.19 3.47 10.09
C LEU A 331 2.27 4.33 10.94
N GLN A 332 1.92 5.51 10.43
CA GLN A 332 0.76 6.26 10.90
C GLN A 332 -0.50 5.56 10.42
N ARG A 333 -1.12 4.72 11.26
CA ARG A 333 -2.46 4.20 10.98
C ARG A 333 -3.51 5.28 11.29
N PRO A 334 -4.41 5.59 10.36
CA PRO A 334 -5.60 6.37 10.65
C PRO A 334 -6.40 5.72 11.80
N PRO A 335 -7.05 6.49 12.69
CA PRO A 335 -7.79 5.94 13.83
C PRO A 335 -9.00 5.06 13.48
N TRP A 336 -9.39 4.98 12.20
CA TRP A 336 -10.41 4.04 11.70
C TRP A 336 -9.81 2.72 11.18
N HIS A 337 -8.48 2.64 11.07
CA HIS A 337 -7.73 1.39 10.97
C HIS A 337 -7.63 0.77 12.37
N THR A 338 -8.77 0.39 12.95
CA THR A 338 -8.74 -0.56 14.07
C THR A 338 -8.13 -1.85 13.53
N SER A 339 -7.02 -2.31 14.11
CA SER A 339 -6.81 -3.75 14.14
C SER A 339 -8.06 -4.33 14.79
N ALA A 340 -8.62 -5.37 14.19
CA ALA A 340 -9.88 -5.96 14.65
C ALA A 340 -9.86 -6.40 16.13
N ASP A 341 -8.70 -6.38 16.77
CA ASP A 341 -8.49 -6.69 18.19
C ASP A 341 -8.71 -5.49 19.16
N GLU A 342 -8.91 -4.24 18.69
CA GLU A 342 -9.05 -3.06 19.57
C GLU A 342 -10.52 -2.64 19.88
N GLU A 343 -11.53 -3.36 19.39
CA GLU A 343 -12.95 -3.06 19.69
C GLU A 343 -13.55 -3.88 20.85
N GLU A 344 -12.76 -4.70 21.56
CA GLU A 344 -13.22 -5.41 22.77
C GLU A 344 -12.38 -4.99 24.00
N ASP A 345 -12.78 -3.90 24.64
CA ASP A 345 -12.66 -3.68 26.10
C ASP A 345 -13.72 -2.69 26.61
#